data_AF-A0A925NR54-F1
#
_entry.id   AF-A0A925NR54-F1
#
_cell.length_a   1.000
_cell.length_b   1.000
_cell.length_c   1.000
_cell.angle_alpha   90.00
_cell.angle_beta   90.00
_cell.angle_gamma   90.00
#
_symmetry.space_group_name_H-M   'P 1'
#
loop_
_entity.id
_entity.type
_entity.pdbx_description
1 polymer ?
#
loop_
_entity_poly.entity_id
_entity_poly.type
_entity_poly.pdbx_seq_one_letter_code
_entity_poly.pdbx_strand_id
1 'polypeptide(L)'
;MRSRRKWFVLLLAGIVVGIVAWKLTREPEPVYKDRRLSEWVLLGYYPVGIKQLAGRREAIRHVGTNAVPHLLKWISHETPEWRTDLGDYLSGSPWPLSAQLIVDLVVDRRSEALAFKAAYCFRDL
;
A
#
# COMPACT_ATOMS: atom_id res chain seq x y z
N MET A 1 41.13 -27.70 -1.29
CA MET A 1 40.27 -26.68 -1.97
C MET A 1 38.85 -27.16 -2.32
N ARG A 2 38.49 -28.45 -2.27
CA ARG A 2 37.13 -28.95 -2.60
C ARG A 2 36.02 -28.64 -1.56
N SER A 3 36.37 -28.39 -0.30
CA SER A 3 35.39 -28.16 0.78
C SER A 3 34.76 -26.75 0.76
N ARG A 4 35.48 -25.73 0.28
CA ARG A 4 35.00 -24.33 0.22
C ARG A 4 33.95 -24.11 -0.88
N ARG A 5 34.03 -24.86 -1.98
CA ARG A 5 33.04 -24.80 -3.08
C ARG A 5 31.67 -25.29 -2.64
N LYS A 6 31.60 -26.32 -1.78
CA LYS A 6 30.33 -26.84 -1.25
C LYS A 6 29.59 -25.81 -0.39
N TRP A 7 30.34 -25.08 0.44
CA TRP A 7 29.79 -23.98 1.24
C TRP A 7 29.30 -22.83 0.38
N PHE A 8 30.06 -22.43 -0.64
CA PHE A 8 29.60 -21.40 -1.58
C PHE A 8 28.30 -21.79 -2.29
N VAL A 9 28.18 -23.04 -2.75
CA VAL A 9 26.95 -23.53 -3.40
C VAL A 9 25.76 -23.55 -2.44
N LEU A 10 25.96 -23.96 -1.18
CA LEU A 10 24.91 -23.94 -0.16
C LEU A 10 24.47 -22.52 0.18
N LEU A 11 25.41 -21.58 0.30
CA LEU A 11 25.12 -20.18 0.60
C LEU A 11 24.32 -19.53 -0.56
N LEU A 12 24.72 -19.80 -1.80
CA LEU A 12 24.05 -19.31 -3.00
C LEU A 12 22.64 -19.91 -3.15
N ALA A 13 22.49 -21.21 -2.86
CA ALA A 13 21.17 -21.86 -2.82
C ALA A 13 20.27 -21.25 -1.73
N GLY A 14 20.80 -20.98 -0.53
CA GLY A 14 20.06 -20.32 0.54
C GLY A 14 19.59 -18.91 0.17
N ILE A 15 20.43 -18.13 -0.51
CA ILE A 15 20.05 -16.79 -1.01
C ILE A 15 18.92 -16.90 -2.05
N VAL A 16 19.01 -17.84 -2.99
CA VAL A 16 17.96 -18.05 -4.01
C VAL A 16 16.65 -18.47 -3.35
N VAL A 17 16.68 -19.40 -2.41
CA VAL A 17 15.49 -19.82 -1.65
C VAL A 17 14.91 -18.65 -0.85
N GLY A 18 15.74 -17.83 -0.21
CA GLY A 18 15.30 -16.62 0.50
C GLY A 18 14.63 -15.60 -0.42
N ILE A 19 15.20 -15.35 -1.61
CA ILE A 19 14.63 -14.44 -2.61
C ILE A 19 13.30 -14.98 -3.16
N VAL A 20 13.22 -16.29 -3.45
CA VAL A 20 12.00 -16.94 -3.95
C VAL A 20 10.92 -16.91 -2.89
N ALA A 21 11.23 -17.26 -1.64
CA ALA A 21 10.28 -17.21 -0.53
C ALA A 21 9.81 -15.77 -0.26
N TRP A 22 10.71 -14.78 -0.36
CA TRP A 22 10.35 -13.37 -0.24
C TRP A 22 9.44 -12.88 -1.37
N LYS A 23 9.66 -13.33 -2.60
CA LYS A 23 8.75 -13.05 -3.71
C LYS A 23 7.42 -13.77 -3.59
N LEU A 24 7.39 -15.00 -3.07
CA LEU A 24 6.15 -15.76 -2.85
C LEU A 24 5.32 -15.18 -1.71
N THR A 25 5.96 -14.64 -0.67
CA THR A 25 5.28 -13.99 0.47
C THR A 25 4.87 -12.55 0.17
N ARG A 26 5.45 -11.91 -0.85
CA ARG A 26 4.95 -10.64 -1.40
C ARG A 26 3.84 -10.94 -2.39
N GLU A 27 2.61 -11.03 -1.89
CA GLU A 27 1.41 -11.07 -2.75
C GLU A 27 1.42 -9.83 -3.67
N PRO A 28 1.57 -10.01 -5.00
CA PRO A 28 1.49 -8.89 -5.92
C PRO A 28 0.08 -8.31 -5.88
N GLU A 29 -0.03 -6.98 -5.81
CA GLU A 29 -1.34 -6.32 -5.79
C GLU A 29 -2.20 -6.80 -6.97
N PRO A 30 -3.43 -7.28 -6.73
CA PRO A 30 -4.28 -7.75 -7.80
C PRO A 30 -4.62 -6.62 -8.77
N VAL A 31 -4.57 -6.92 -10.06
CA VAL A 31 -4.80 -5.99 -11.16
C VAL A 31 -6.14 -6.30 -11.81
N TYR A 32 -6.97 -5.29 -12.00
CA TYR A 32 -8.25 -5.39 -12.71
C TYR A 32 -8.36 -4.25 -13.72
N LYS A 33 -8.62 -4.57 -14.99
CA LYS A 33 -8.69 -3.60 -16.11
C LYS A 33 -7.51 -2.62 -16.13
N ASP A 34 -6.30 -3.18 -16.11
CA ASP A 34 -5.01 -2.46 -16.15
C ASP A 34 -4.76 -1.48 -15.01
N ARG A 35 -5.52 -1.61 -13.91
CA ARG A 35 -5.36 -0.79 -12.70
C ARG A 35 -5.18 -1.68 -11.48
N ARG A 36 -4.31 -1.23 -10.58
CA ARG A 36 -4.04 -1.95 -9.31
C ARG A 36 -5.22 -1.79 -8.35
N LEU A 37 -5.41 -2.76 -7.45
CA LEU A 37 -6.42 -2.67 -6.40
C LEU A 37 -6.32 -1.37 -5.59
N SER A 38 -5.10 -0.91 -5.29
CA SER A 38 -4.86 0.35 -4.59
C SER A 38 -5.44 1.57 -5.35
N GLU A 39 -5.35 1.57 -6.68
CA GLU A 39 -5.92 2.63 -7.53
C GLU A 39 -7.45 2.58 -7.57
N TRP A 40 -8.03 1.37 -7.59
CA TRP A 40 -9.47 1.20 -7.47
C TRP A 40 -10.01 1.72 -6.13
N VAL A 41 -9.34 1.41 -5.02
CA VAL A 41 -9.73 1.90 -3.70
C VAL A 41 -9.61 3.43 -3.61
N LEU A 42 -8.55 4.01 -4.18
CA LEU A 42 -8.30 5.46 -4.18
C LEU A 42 -9.18 6.27 -5.13
N LEU A 43 -9.82 5.64 -6.13
CA LEU A 43 -10.72 6.34 -7.05
C LEU A 43 -11.84 7.11 -6.34
N GLY A 44 -12.23 6.72 -5.11
CA GLY A 44 -13.20 7.45 -4.29
C GLY A 44 -12.64 8.62 -3.47
N TYR A 45 -11.36 8.99 -3.65
CA TYR A 45 -10.71 10.12 -2.98
C TYR A 45 -10.83 11.43 -3.78
N TYR A 46 -10.82 11.34 -5.11
CA TYR A 46 -11.03 12.48 -6.00
C TYR A 46 -12.50 12.58 -6.43
N PRO A 47 -12.99 13.77 -6.83
CA PRO A 47 -14.31 13.89 -7.44
C PRO A 47 -14.35 13.06 -8.73
N VAL A 48 -14.96 11.88 -8.64
CA VAL A 48 -15.12 10.93 -9.76
C VAL A 48 -16.59 10.79 -10.11
N GLY A 49 -16.87 10.57 -11.39
CA GLY A 49 -18.21 10.32 -11.88
C GLY A 49 -18.76 8.98 -11.44
N ILE A 50 -20.10 8.86 -11.49
CA ILE A 50 -20.86 7.67 -11.07
C ILE A 50 -20.35 6.38 -11.75
N LYS A 51 -19.92 6.47 -13.02
CA LYS A 51 -19.37 5.33 -13.78
C LYS A 51 -18.09 4.78 -13.17
N GLN A 52 -17.20 5.64 -12.66
CA GLN A 52 -15.97 5.20 -12.00
C GLN A 52 -16.25 4.56 -10.65
N LEU A 53 -17.27 5.05 -9.92
CA LEU A 53 -17.69 4.47 -8.65
C LEU A 53 -18.29 3.07 -8.82
N ALA A 54 -19.08 2.87 -9.88
CA ALA A 54 -19.58 1.54 -10.26
C ALA A 54 -18.43 0.61 -10.65
N GLY A 55 -17.48 1.10 -11.45
CA GLY A 55 -16.27 0.36 -11.81
C GLY A 55 -15.41 -0.05 -10.61
N ARG A 56 -15.34 0.79 -9.57
CA ARG A 56 -14.69 0.46 -8.30
C ARG A 56 -15.34 -0.74 -7.62
N ARG A 57 -16.66 -0.73 -7.43
CA ARG A 57 -17.37 -1.84 -6.78
C ARG A 57 -17.19 -3.14 -7.55
N GLU A 58 -17.27 -3.07 -8.87
CA GLU A 58 -17.04 -4.23 -9.74
C GLU A 58 -15.61 -4.75 -9.59
N ALA A 59 -14.61 -3.87 -9.57
CA ALA A 59 -13.22 -4.25 -9.36
C ALA A 59 -13.00 -4.96 -8.01
N ILE A 60 -13.55 -4.40 -6.92
CA ILE A 60 -13.43 -4.98 -5.57
C ILE A 60 -14.08 -6.37 -5.52
N ARG A 61 -15.29 -6.51 -6.08
CA ARG A 61 -16.00 -7.80 -6.14
C ARG A 61 -15.28 -8.82 -7.01
N HIS A 62 -14.74 -8.39 -8.15
CA HIS A 62 -14.03 -9.27 -9.07
C HIS A 62 -12.71 -9.78 -8.46
N VAL A 63 -11.99 -8.93 -7.73
CA VAL A 63 -10.80 -9.34 -6.99
C VAL A 63 -11.19 -10.27 -5.83
N GLY A 64 -12.31 -10.01 -5.17
CA GLY A 64 -12.92 -10.91 -4.18
C GLY A 64 -12.02 -11.17 -2.99
N THR A 65 -11.88 -12.43 -2.58
CA THR A 65 -11.09 -12.85 -1.41
C THR A 65 -9.62 -12.46 -1.51
N ASN A 66 -9.07 -12.29 -2.72
CA ASN A 66 -7.70 -11.84 -2.92
C ASN A 66 -7.51 -10.36 -2.54
N ALA A 67 -8.58 -9.58 -2.37
CA ALA A 67 -8.49 -8.21 -1.88
C ALA A 67 -8.29 -8.16 -0.36
N VAL A 68 -8.72 -9.20 0.38
CA VAL A 68 -8.78 -9.20 1.84
C VAL A 68 -7.42 -8.98 2.50
N PRO A 69 -6.32 -9.67 2.11
CA PRO A 69 -5.01 -9.44 2.72
C PRO A 69 -4.50 -8.00 2.51
N HIS A 70 -4.76 -7.43 1.33
CA HIS A 70 -4.35 -6.06 1.01
C HIS A 70 -5.19 -5.02 1.76
N LEU A 71 -6.51 -5.19 1.80
CA LEU A 71 -7.41 -4.30 2.53
C LEU A 71 -7.09 -4.33 4.03
N LEU A 72 -6.85 -5.52 4.60
CA LEU A 72 -6.46 -5.68 5.99
C LEU A 72 -5.12 -4.98 6.27
N LYS A 73 -4.11 -5.20 5.42
CA LYS A 73 -2.82 -4.52 5.52
C LYS A 73 -2.96 -3.00 5.52
N TRP A 74 -3.87 -2.45 4.71
CA TRP A 74 -4.09 -1.00 4.66
C TRP A 74 -4.83 -0.49 5.89
N ILE A 75 -5.84 -1.20 6.40
CA ILE A 75 -6.55 -0.80 7.63
C ILE A 75 -5.65 -0.90 8.86
N SER A 76 -4.77 -1.91 8.90
CA SER A 76 -3.77 -2.07 9.97
C SER A 76 -2.57 -1.12 9.84
N HIS A 77 -2.62 -0.15 8.93
CA HIS A 77 -1.56 0.85 8.82
C HIS A 77 -1.67 1.86 9.96
N GLU A 78 -0.69 1.84 10.85
CA GLU A 78 -0.52 2.86 11.89
C GLU A 78 0.46 3.93 11.40
N THR A 79 0.02 5.18 11.41
CA THR A 79 0.90 6.33 11.14
C THR A 79 1.88 6.47 12.32
N PRO A 80 3.21 6.47 12.10
CA PRO A 80 4.18 6.65 13.17
C PRO A 80 3.97 7.99 13.90
N GLU A 81 4.07 7.98 15.24
CA GLU A 81 3.84 9.16 16.11
C GLU A 81 4.70 10.37 15.72
N TRP A 82 5.94 10.17 15.29
CA TRP A 82 6.80 11.28 14.87
C TRP A 82 6.24 12.05 13.66
N ARG A 83 5.42 11.42 12.81
CA ARG A 83 4.78 12.09 11.67
C ARG A 83 3.61 12.95 12.12
N THR A 84 2.85 12.50 13.12
CA THR A 84 1.78 13.29 13.71
C THR A 84 2.35 14.47 14.49
N ASP A 85 3.40 14.25 15.29
CA ASP A 85 4.07 15.32 16.04
C ASP A 85 4.65 16.39 15.11
N LEU A 86 5.26 15.95 14.01
CA LEU A 86 5.78 16.85 13.00
C LEU A 86 4.63 17.60 12.31
N GLY A 87 3.55 16.93 11.92
CA GLY A 87 2.37 17.58 11.35
C GLY A 87 1.77 18.65 12.26
N ASP A 88 1.66 18.37 13.57
CA ASP A 88 1.11 19.27 14.57
C ASP A 88 2.02 20.48 14.80
N TYR A 89 3.33 20.25 14.98
CA TYR A 89 4.34 21.31 15.00
C TYR A 89 4.28 22.15 13.72
N LEU A 90 3.97 21.49 12.60
CA LEU A 90 3.89 22.10 11.29
C LEU A 90 2.62 22.89 10.99
N SER A 91 1.52 22.61 11.66
CA SER A 91 0.27 23.34 11.53
C SER A 91 0.23 24.67 12.29
N GLY A 92 1.02 24.80 13.36
CA GLY A 92 1.00 25.96 14.26
C GLY A 92 1.93 27.12 13.89
N SER A 93 2.62 27.06 12.75
CA SER A 93 3.75 27.92 12.47
C SER A 93 3.64 28.69 11.14
N PRO A 94 4.10 29.96 11.06
CA PRO A 94 3.83 30.85 9.93
C PRO A 94 4.85 30.67 8.79
N TRP A 95 4.81 29.54 8.09
CA TRP A 95 5.77 29.25 7.03
C TRP A 95 5.20 29.39 5.62
N PRO A 96 6.06 29.56 4.60
CA PRO A 96 5.68 29.61 3.19
C PRO A 96 5.11 28.28 2.65
N LEU A 97 4.37 28.35 1.54
CA LEU A 97 3.74 27.24 0.80
C LEU A 97 4.67 26.04 0.51
N SER A 98 5.99 26.24 0.48
CA SER A 98 6.97 25.16 0.34
C SER A 98 6.97 24.18 1.52
N ALA A 99 6.63 24.65 2.73
CA ALA A 99 6.48 23.79 3.90
C ALA A 99 5.20 22.94 3.84
N GLN A 100 4.11 23.46 3.28
CA GLN A 100 2.87 22.69 3.06
C GLN A 100 3.09 21.53 2.08
N LEU A 101 3.90 21.73 1.04
CA LEU A 101 4.30 20.64 0.14
C LEU A 101 5.11 19.56 0.87
N ILE A 102 5.96 19.94 1.83
CA ILE A 102 6.73 18.99 2.64
C ILE A 102 5.81 18.24 3.61
N VAL A 103 4.86 18.93 4.26
CA VAL A 103 3.81 18.29 5.08
C VAL A 103 3.04 17.28 4.24
N ASP A 104 2.59 17.65 3.06
CA ASP A 104 1.84 16.77 2.15
C ASP A 104 2.65 15.57 1.65
N LEU A 105 3.98 15.71 1.59
CA LEU A 105 4.88 14.65 1.20
C LEU A 105 5.23 13.71 2.37
N VAL A 106 5.27 14.25 3.59
CA VAL A 106 5.65 13.52 4.81
C VAL A 106 4.45 12.85 5.46
N VAL A 107 3.30 13.53 5.48
CA VAL A 107 2.01 12.94 5.82
C VAL A 107 1.65 12.03 4.67
N ASP A 108 1.71 10.72 4.90
CA ASP A 108 1.44 9.69 3.91
C ASP A 108 -0.07 9.60 3.62
N ARG A 109 -0.62 10.68 3.04
CA ARG A 109 -2.06 10.81 2.74
C ARG A 109 -2.57 9.66 1.90
N ARG A 110 -1.70 9.05 1.08
CA ARG A 110 -2.06 7.91 0.25
C ARG A 110 -2.35 6.68 1.11
N SER A 111 -1.49 6.36 2.07
CA SER A 111 -1.70 5.22 2.96
C SER A 111 -2.88 5.44 3.91
N GLU A 112 -3.07 6.66 4.42
CA GLU A 112 -4.24 7.01 5.24
C GLU A 112 -5.55 6.95 4.44
N ALA A 113 -5.55 7.48 3.21
CA ALA A 113 -6.71 7.39 2.33
C ALA A 113 -7.03 5.93 1.96
N LEU A 114 -6.00 5.10 1.74
CA LEU A 114 -6.16 3.66 1.54
C LEU A 114 -6.76 3.00 2.77
N ALA A 115 -6.23 3.26 3.97
CA ALA A 115 -6.74 2.71 5.23
C ALA A 115 -8.22 3.04 5.44
N PHE A 116 -8.57 4.33 5.35
CA PHE A 116 -9.93 4.80 5.52
C PHE A 116 -10.89 4.19 4.50
N LYS A 117 -10.51 4.17 3.21
CA LYS A 117 -11.38 3.64 2.13
C LYS A 117 -11.43 2.12 2.10
N ALA A 118 -10.36 1.44 2.49
CA ALA A 118 -10.32 -0.01 2.59
C ALA A 118 -11.38 -0.52 3.57
N ALA A 119 -11.61 0.18 4.68
CA ALA A 119 -12.68 -0.13 5.64
C ALA A 119 -14.07 -0.14 4.98
N TYR A 120 -14.36 0.82 4.08
CA TYR A 120 -15.63 0.84 3.34
C TYR A 120 -15.72 -0.25 2.27
N CYS A 121 -14.59 -0.67 1.70
CA CYS A 121 -14.55 -1.70 0.66
C CYS A 121 -14.92 -3.09 1.20
N PHE A 122 -14.71 -3.35 2.51
CA PHE A 122 -15.20 -4.58 3.15
C PHE A 122 -16.72 -4.75 3.09
N ARG A 123 -17.48 -3.66 2.97
CA ARG A 123 -18.94 -3.73 2.81
C ARG A 123 -19.36 -4.08 1.38
N ASP A 124 -18.47 -3.87 0.40
CA ASP A 124 -18.73 -4.08 -1.02
C ASP A 124 -18.31 -5.50 -1.49
N LEU A 125 -17.52 -6.23 -0.69
CA LEU A 125 -17.17 -7.65 -0.82
C LEU A 125 -18.36 -8.55 -0.44
#